data_AF-A0A0K8TJT8-F1
#
_entry.id   AF-A0A0K8TJT8-F1
#
_cell.length_a   1.000
_cell.length_b   1.000
_cell.length_c   1.000
_cell.angle_alpha   90.00
_cell.angle_beta   90.00
_cell.angle_gamma   90.00
#
_symmetry.space_group_name_H-M   'P 1'
#
loop_
_entity.id
_entity.type
_entity.pdbx_description
1 polymer ?
#
loop_
_entity_poly.entity_id
_entity_poly.type
_entity_poly.pdbx_seq_one_letter_code
_entity_poly.pdbx_strand_id
1 'polypeptide(L)'
;MGMYRTYFTRISCSCFSLFFLCEYLIYYFVLIQCSWPVLDPRKADQTIEPKDSNQMVKVMLLADTHLLGPKHGHWFDKLRREWQMYRAFQTAMFLQKPDVVFILGDLFDEGQWCSPEEFNAYIDRFHSIFHVPAGTKLFVAVGNHDIGFHYKITPYLQKRFTDA
;
A
#
# COMPACT_ATOMS: atom_id res chain seq x y z
N MET A 1 -46.42 -13.70 9.46
CA MET A 1 -45.04 -14.19 9.73
C MET A 1 -44.16 -14.28 8.46
N GLY A 2 -44.68 -14.67 7.29
CA GLY A 2 -43.88 -14.78 6.05
C GLY A 2 -43.38 -13.46 5.43
N MET A 3 -44.11 -12.36 5.60
CA MET A 3 -43.76 -11.05 5.03
C MET A 3 -42.53 -10.42 5.71
N TYR A 4 -42.49 -10.40 7.05
CA TYR A 4 -41.33 -9.93 7.82
C TYR A 4 -40.06 -10.74 7.54
N ARG A 5 -40.20 -12.06 7.38
CA ARG A 5 -39.07 -12.96 7.02
C ARG A 5 -38.51 -12.60 5.65
N THR A 6 -39.36 -12.29 4.68
CA THR A 6 -38.95 -11.89 3.33
C THR A 6 -38.23 -10.54 3.32
N TYR A 7 -38.73 -9.54 4.05
CA TYR A 7 -38.05 -8.24 4.18
C TYR A 7 -36.71 -8.35 4.89
N PHE A 8 -36.64 -9.12 5.97
CA PHE A 8 -35.38 -9.39 6.67
C PHE A 8 -34.34 -10.02 5.74
N THR A 9 -34.70 -11.08 5.02
CA THR A 9 -33.79 -11.72 4.05
C THR A 9 -33.31 -10.73 2.99
N ARG A 10 -34.21 -9.92 2.40
CA ARG A 10 -33.84 -8.93 1.39
C ARG A 10 -32.86 -7.89 1.94
N ILE A 11 -33.12 -7.35 3.13
CA ILE A 11 -32.24 -6.36 3.78
C ILE A 11 -30.88 -7.00 4.05
N SER A 12 -30.83 -8.20 4.61
CA SER A 12 -29.57 -8.89 4.87
C SER A 12 -28.79 -9.15 3.58
N CYS A 13 -29.43 -9.60 2.51
CA CYS A 13 -28.79 -9.78 1.20
C CYS A 13 -28.26 -8.45 0.63
N SER A 14 -29.02 -7.36 0.75
CA SER A 14 -28.58 -6.03 0.31
C SER A 14 -27.39 -5.52 1.12
N CYS A 15 -27.42 -5.65 2.45
CA CYS A 15 -26.31 -5.27 3.31
C CYS A 15 -25.04 -6.09 3.00
N PHE A 16 -25.19 -7.41 2.81
CA PHE A 16 -24.08 -8.26 2.43
C PHE A 16 -23.51 -7.89 1.06
N SER A 17 -24.37 -7.65 0.07
CA SER A 17 -23.96 -7.27 -1.29
C SER A 17 -23.23 -5.92 -1.29
N LEU A 18 -23.73 -4.95 -0.52
CA LEU A 18 -23.09 -3.65 -0.36
C LEU A 18 -21.74 -3.78 0.32
N PHE A 19 -21.63 -4.57 1.40
CA PHE A 19 -20.38 -4.83 2.09
C PHE A 19 -19.36 -5.50 1.15
N PHE A 20 -19.76 -6.54 0.43
CA PHE A 20 -18.89 -7.23 -0.52
C PHE A 20 -18.45 -6.32 -1.67
N LEU A 21 -19.35 -5.46 -2.17
CA LEU A 21 -19.01 -4.47 -3.19
C LEU A 21 -17.96 -3.48 -2.66
N CYS A 22 -18.21 -2.86 -1.52
CA CYS A 22 -17.36 -1.80 -0.97
C CYS A 22 -16.03 -2.31 -0.42
N GLU A 23 -16.00 -3.47 0.22
CA GLU A 23 -14.80 -3.97 0.89
C GLU A 23 -13.97 -4.93 0.02
N TYR A 24 -14.49 -5.36 -1.15
CA TYR A 24 -13.78 -6.29 -2.03
C TYR A 24 -13.83 -5.91 -3.52
N LEU A 25 -15.02 -5.78 -4.14
CA LEU A 25 -15.12 -5.65 -5.60
C LEU A 25 -14.71 -4.27 -6.15
N ILE A 26 -14.92 -3.19 -5.37
CA ILE A 26 -14.68 -1.82 -5.83
C ILE A 26 -13.25 -1.61 -6.34
N TYR A 27 -12.26 -2.24 -5.70
CA TYR A 27 -10.85 -2.15 -6.08
C TYR A 27 -10.60 -2.72 -7.48
N TYR A 28 -11.21 -3.85 -7.82
CA TYR A 28 -11.08 -4.44 -9.16
C TYR A 28 -11.75 -3.57 -10.21
N PHE A 29 -12.97 -3.08 -9.93
CA PHE A 29 -13.68 -2.22 -10.88
C PHE A 29 -12.91 -0.94 -11.19
N VAL A 30 -12.30 -0.31 -10.19
CA VAL A 30 -11.51 0.90 -10.41
C VAL A 30 -10.20 0.56 -11.13
N LEU A 31 -9.44 -0.42 -10.63
CA LEU A 31 -8.08 -0.68 -11.11
C LEU A 31 -8.00 -1.40 -12.46
N ILE A 32 -9.06 -2.13 -12.88
CA ILE A 32 -9.09 -2.77 -14.21
C ILE A 32 -9.20 -1.74 -15.34
N GLN A 33 -9.67 -0.53 -15.04
CA GLN A 33 -9.78 0.56 -16.01
C GLN A 33 -8.44 1.27 -16.23
N CYS A 34 -7.42 0.97 -15.43
CA CYS A 34 -6.11 1.61 -15.52
C CYS A 34 -5.20 0.89 -16.53
N SER A 35 -4.42 1.68 -17.26
CA SER A 35 -3.37 1.22 -18.18
C SER A 35 -2.06 1.95 -17.91
N TRP A 36 -0.94 1.31 -18.22
CA TRP A 36 0.38 1.95 -18.17
C TRP A 36 0.48 3.12 -19.17
N PRO A 37 1.19 4.20 -18.82
CA PRO A 37 1.36 5.35 -19.70
C PRO A 37 2.23 4.98 -20.92
N VAL A 38 1.85 5.49 -22.09
CA VAL A 38 2.66 5.36 -23.31
C VAL A 38 3.76 6.42 -23.28
N LEU A 39 5.01 5.99 -23.35
CA LEU A 39 6.17 6.88 -23.35
C LEU A 39 6.34 7.56 -24.71
N ASP A 40 6.60 8.86 -24.72
CA ASP A 40 6.88 9.63 -25.95
C ASP A 40 8.36 9.45 -26.34
N PRO A 41 8.67 8.83 -27.50
CA PRO A 41 10.05 8.63 -27.93
C PRO A 41 10.84 9.93 -28.07
N ARG A 42 10.16 11.07 -28.28
CA ARG A 42 10.81 12.39 -28.40
C ARG A 42 11.34 12.92 -27.07
N LYS A 43 10.86 12.37 -25.94
CA LYS A 43 11.32 12.68 -24.59
C LYS A 43 12.35 11.68 -24.07
N ALA A 44 12.74 10.69 -24.88
CA ALA A 44 13.77 9.74 -24.51
C ALA A 44 15.11 10.46 -24.34
N ASP A 45 15.85 10.08 -23.29
CA ASP A 45 17.22 10.54 -23.10
C ASP A 45 18.11 9.91 -24.18
N GLN A 46 18.63 10.76 -25.07
CA GLN A 46 19.46 10.33 -26.20
C GLN A 46 20.82 9.77 -25.78
N THR A 47 21.22 9.98 -24.52
CA THR A 47 22.47 9.43 -23.97
C THR A 47 22.36 7.97 -23.56
N ILE A 48 21.13 7.44 -23.46
CA ILE A 48 20.86 6.05 -23.09
C ILE A 48 20.55 5.28 -24.36
N GLU A 49 21.39 4.28 -24.68
CA GLU A 49 21.06 3.39 -25.79
C GLU A 49 19.78 2.61 -25.47
N PRO A 50 18.75 2.67 -26.33
CA PRO A 50 17.53 1.94 -26.11
C PRO A 50 17.84 0.44 -26.21
N LYS A 51 17.74 -0.27 -25.08
CA LYS A 51 17.50 -1.72 -25.12
C LYS A 51 16.17 -1.97 -25.83
N ASP A 52 16.02 -3.18 -26.36
CA ASP A 52 14.84 -3.69 -27.09
C ASP A 52 13.55 -2.91 -26.73
N SER A 53 13.00 -2.18 -27.69
CA SER A 53 11.90 -1.22 -27.50
C SER A 53 10.62 -1.84 -26.93
N ASN A 54 10.56 -3.18 -26.91
CA ASN A 54 9.47 -3.96 -26.35
C ASN A 54 9.59 -4.23 -24.83
N GLN A 55 10.72 -3.90 -24.18
CA GLN A 55 10.91 -4.08 -22.73
C GLN A 55 10.75 -2.75 -21.98
N MET A 56 9.51 -2.34 -21.76
CA MET A 56 9.18 -1.22 -20.87
C MET A 56 9.20 -1.68 -19.41
N VAL A 57 9.90 -0.94 -18.56
CA VAL A 57 9.85 -1.14 -17.10
C VAL A 57 8.64 -0.42 -16.52
N LYS A 58 7.78 -1.16 -15.84
CA LYS A 58 6.59 -0.67 -15.17
C LYS A 58 6.90 -0.34 -13.72
N VAL A 59 6.87 0.95 -13.40
CA VAL A 59 7.18 1.45 -12.05
C VAL A 59 5.91 1.93 -11.38
N MET A 60 5.57 1.33 -10.23
CA MET A 60 4.53 1.82 -9.34
C MET A 60 5.15 2.66 -8.24
N LEU A 61 4.61 3.85 -8.01
CA LEU A 61 5.05 4.77 -6.96
C LEU A 61 3.93 4.96 -5.95
N LEU A 62 4.25 4.78 -4.67
CA LEU A 62 3.39 5.04 -3.52
C LEU A 62 4.16 5.88 -2.50
N ALA A 63 3.46 6.62 -1.67
CA ALA A 63 4.06 7.44 -0.63
C ALA A 63 3.11 7.58 0.57
N ASP A 64 3.65 8.00 1.71
CA ASP A 64 2.89 8.46 2.89
C ASP A 64 1.84 7.43 3.35
N THR A 65 2.26 6.17 3.51
CA THR A 65 1.32 5.09 3.83
C THR A 65 0.75 5.19 5.24
N HIS A 66 1.46 5.81 6.19
CA HIS A 66 1.04 6.04 7.58
C HIS A 66 0.33 4.81 8.19
N LEU A 67 1.01 3.66 8.30
CA LEU A 67 0.47 2.54 9.06
C LEU A 67 0.22 3.01 10.50
N LEU A 68 -0.97 2.69 11.01
CA LEU A 68 -1.41 3.22 12.29
C LEU A 68 -0.60 2.66 13.45
N GLY A 69 -0.26 3.56 14.36
CA GLY A 69 0.52 3.23 15.54
C GLY A 69 -0.32 2.79 16.73
N PRO A 70 0.32 2.09 17.68
CA PRO A 70 -0.35 1.57 18.86
C PRO A 70 -0.73 2.63 19.89
N LYS A 71 -0.17 3.85 19.84
CA LYS A 71 -0.33 4.85 20.91
C LYS A 71 -1.55 5.75 20.71
N HIS A 72 -1.68 6.33 19.52
CA HIS A 72 -2.71 7.31 19.17
C HIS A 72 -3.66 6.79 18.09
N GLY A 73 -3.37 5.65 17.47
CA GLY A 73 -4.23 5.02 16.48
C GLY A 73 -5.49 4.39 17.07
N HIS A 74 -6.66 4.71 16.51
CA HIS A 74 -7.91 4.04 16.88
C HIS A 74 -7.98 2.65 16.22
N TRP A 75 -8.34 1.61 16.98
CA TRP A 75 -8.32 0.21 16.50
C TRP A 75 -9.18 -0.03 15.26
N PHE A 76 -10.36 0.60 15.19
CA PHE A 76 -11.28 0.41 14.06
C PHE A 76 -10.79 1.11 12.80
N ASP A 77 -10.16 2.28 12.97
CA ASP A 77 -9.54 3.00 11.87
C ASP A 77 -8.35 2.19 11.34
N LYS A 78 -7.51 1.67 12.24
CA LYS A 78 -6.43 0.75 11.87
C LYS A 78 -6.96 -0.44 11.06
N LEU A 79 -7.96 -1.16 11.58
CA LEU A 79 -8.56 -2.32 10.91
C LEU A 79 -9.03 -1.97 9.49
N ARG A 80 -9.83 -0.91 9.37
CA ARG A 80 -10.43 -0.54 8.08
C ARG A 80 -9.37 0.02 7.12
N ARG A 81 -8.56 0.97 7.57
CA ARG A 81 -7.56 1.64 6.74
C ARG A 81 -6.52 0.66 6.19
N GLU A 82 -5.97 -0.19 7.05
CA GLU A 82 -4.99 -1.20 6.63
C GLU A 82 -5.64 -2.26 5.72
N TRP A 83 -6.90 -2.64 5.95
CA TRP A 83 -7.65 -3.49 5.02
C TRP A 83 -7.76 -2.85 3.63
N GLN A 84 -8.12 -1.56 3.56
CA GLN A 84 -8.24 -0.86 2.29
C GLN A 84 -6.90 -0.73 1.57
N MET A 85 -5.80 -0.47 2.30
CA MET A 85 -4.44 -0.47 1.75
C MET A 85 -4.08 -1.84 1.18
N TYR A 86 -4.29 -2.92 1.95
CA TYR A 86 -4.04 -4.29 1.50
C TYR A 86 -4.84 -4.62 0.24
N ARG A 87 -6.15 -4.36 0.25
CA ARG A 87 -7.02 -4.66 -0.89
C ARG A 87 -6.63 -3.84 -2.12
N ALA A 88 -6.35 -2.56 -1.99
CA ALA A 88 -5.92 -1.71 -3.09
C ALA A 88 -4.58 -2.17 -3.68
N PHE A 89 -3.58 -2.35 -2.82
CA PHE A 89 -2.22 -2.70 -3.23
C PHE A 89 -2.17 -4.09 -3.87
N GLN A 90 -2.72 -5.13 -3.21
CA GLN A 90 -2.70 -6.49 -3.75
C GLN A 90 -3.51 -6.62 -5.04
N THR A 91 -4.60 -5.86 -5.18
CA THR A 91 -5.35 -5.82 -6.45
C THR A 91 -4.54 -5.14 -7.55
N ALA A 92 -3.83 -4.05 -7.25
CA ALA A 92 -2.94 -3.38 -8.20
C ALA A 92 -1.80 -4.31 -8.64
N MET A 93 -1.17 -5.02 -7.70
CA MET A 93 -0.15 -6.02 -7.99
C MET A 93 -0.66 -7.12 -8.93
N PHE A 94 -1.86 -7.63 -8.67
CA PHE A 94 -2.47 -8.69 -9.48
C PHE A 94 -2.80 -8.23 -10.91
N LEU A 95 -3.42 -7.05 -11.05
CA LEU A 95 -3.90 -6.55 -12.36
C LEU A 95 -2.79 -5.91 -13.18
N GLN A 96 -2.01 -5.02 -12.55
CA GLN A 96 -1.07 -4.15 -13.26
C GLN A 96 0.32 -4.77 -13.43
N LYS A 97 0.69 -5.72 -12.54
CA LYS A 97 1.96 -6.47 -12.58
C LYS A 97 3.18 -5.55 -12.78
N PRO A 98 3.44 -4.61 -11.84
CA PRO A 98 4.61 -3.74 -11.93
C PRO A 98 5.91 -4.54 -11.78
N ASP A 99 6.95 -4.08 -12.47
CA ASP A 99 8.31 -4.65 -12.35
C ASP A 99 9.02 -4.11 -11.11
N VAL A 100 8.73 -2.84 -10.76
CA VAL A 100 9.32 -2.15 -9.61
C VAL A 100 8.24 -1.37 -8.85
N VAL A 101 8.32 -1.41 -7.53
CA VAL A 101 7.50 -0.62 -6.61
C VAL A 101 8.42 0.24 -5.75
N PHE A 102 8.11 1.52 -5.64
CA PHE A 102 8.69 2.41 -4.63
C PHE A 102 7.61 2.81 -3.62
N ILE A 103 7.92 2.72 -2.33
CA ILE A 103 7.12 3.29 -1.24
C ILE A 103 7.96 4.36 -0.55
N LEU A 104 7.51 5.60 -0.63
CA LEU A 104 8.31 6.77 -0.33
C LEU A 104 7.78 7.54 0.88
N GLY A 105 8.54 7.55 1.96
CA GLY A 105 8.29 8.39 3.11
C GLY A 105 7.10 7.94 3.97
N ASP A 106 7.13 8.43 5.21
CA ASP A 106 6.08 8.33 6.23
C ASP A 106 5.34 6.99 6.20
N LEU A 107 6.13 5.92 6.30
CA LEU A 107 5.65 4.55 6.26
C LEU A 107 4.75 4.29 7.47
N PHE A 108 5.21 4.71 8.66
CA PHE A 108 4.58 4.46 9.95
C PHE A 108 4.20 5.77 10.64
N ASP A 109 2.96 5.87 11.12
CA ASP A 109 2.45 7.08 11.76
C ASP A 109 3.22 7.46 13.05
N GLU A 110 3.76 6.44 13.74
CA GLU A 110 4.49 6.57 15.00
C GLU A 110 5.89 5.94 14.94
N GLY A 111 6.49 5.81 13.76
CA GLY A 111 7.79 5.15 13.57
C GLY A 111 8.88 5.68 14.49
N GLN A 112 8.98 7.01 14.61
CA GLN A 112 9.98 7.69 15.45
C GLN A 112 9.74 7.52 16.96
N TRP A 113 8.54 7.11 17.38
CA TRP A 113 8.15 7.02 18.79
C TRP A 113 7.97 5.59 19.29
N CYS A 114 7.84 4.61 18.40
CA CYS A 114 7.55 3.23 18.79
C CYS A 114 8.78 2.50 19.38
N SER A 115 8.52 1.59 20.32
CA SER A 115 9.52 0.71 20.92
C SER A 115 10.11 -0.27 19.88
N PRO A 116 11.22 -0.96 20.17
CA PRO A 116 11.75 -2.02 19.30
C PRO A 116 10.72 -3.10 18.96
N GLU A 117 9.92 -3.53 19.93
CA GLU A 117 8.89 -4.56 19.75
C GLU A 117 7.75 -4.06 18.87
N GLU A 118 7.30 -2.82 19.11
CA GLU A 118 6.27 -2.16 18.30
C GLU A 118 6.76 -1.94 16.86
N PHE A 119 8.05 -1.65 16.67
CA PHE A 119 8.68 -1.51 15.36
C PHE A 119 8.72 -2.83 14.59
N ASN A 120 9.11 -3.93 15.23
CA ASN A 120 9.08 -5.24 14.57
C ASN A 120 7.66 -5.60 14.12
N ALA A 121 6.66 -5.33 14.97
CA ALA A 121 5.26 -5.51 14.59
C ALA A 121 4.83 -4.58 13.44
N TYR A 122 5.43 -3.39 13.31
CA TYR A 122 5.22 -2.51 12.15
C TYR A 122 5.81 -3.09 10.87
N ILE A 123 7.04 -3.61 10.93
CA ILE A 123 7.73 -4.25 9.80
C ILE A 123 6.94 -5.47 9.30
N ASP A 124 6.50 -6.35 10.22
CA ASP A 124 5.70 -7.52 9.86
C ASP A 124 4.39 -7.12 9.14
N ARG A 125 3.70 -6.09 9.66
CA ARG A 125 2.48 -5.57 9.04
C ARG A 125 2.76 -4.95 7.68
N PHE A 126 3.84 -4.17 7.56
CA PHE A 126 4.24 -3.55 6.31
C PHE A 126 4.47 -4.59 5.21
N HIS A 127 5.25 -5.64 5.49
CA HIS A 127 5.50 -6.71 4.52
C HIS A 127 4.27 -7.55 4.20
N SER A 128 3.33 -7.70 5.13
CA SER A 128 2.04 -8.35 4.88
C SER A 128 1.14 -7.52 3.95
N ILE A 129 1.03 -6.22 4.20
CA ILE A 129 0.18 -5.30 3.43
C ILE A 129 0.76 -5.09 2.02
N PHE A 130 2.05 -4.75 1.97
CA PHE A 130 2.78 -4.39 0.75
C PHE A 130 3.59 -5.55 0.16
N HIS A 131 3.08 -6.78 0.32
CA HIS A 131 3.72 -7.96 -0.26
C HIS A 131 3.83 -7.86 -1.79
N VAL A 132 5.03 -8.09 -2.32
CA VAL A 132 5.30 -8.17 -3.75
C VAL A 132 5.73 -9.60 -4.14
N PRO A 133 5.38 -10.10 -5.34
CA PRO A 133 5.82 -11.40 -5.82
C PRO A 133 7.33 -11.37 -6.16
N ALA A 134 7.98 -12.54 -6.22
CA ALA A 134 9.43 -12.66 -6.43
C ALA A 134 9.99 -11.97 -7.69
N GLY A 135 9.14 -11.75 -8.71
CA GLY A 135 9.52 -11.04 -9.94
C GLY A 135 9.52 -9.51 -9.84
N THR A 136 8.92 -8.94 -8.79
CA THR A 136 8.82 -7.49 -8.60
C THR A 136 9.84 -7.02 -7.56
N LYS A 137 10.51 -5.90 -7.82
CA LYS A 137 11.41 -5.27 -6.84
C LYS A 137 10.65 -4.24 -6.00
N LEU A 138 10.88 -4.27 -4.69
CA LEU A 138 10.35 -3.28 -3.75
C LEU A 138 11.50 -2.43 -3.22
N PHE A 139 11.36 -1.11 -3.34
CA PHE A 139 12.24 -0.12 -2.75
C PHE A 139 11.45 0.75 -1.79
N VAL A 140 12.06 1.06 -0.65
CA VAL A 140 11.39 1.77 0.44
C VAL A 140 12.29 2.90 0.90
N ALA A 141 11.71 4.09 1.09
CA ALA A 141 12.39 5.24 1.66
C ALA A 141 11.65 5.70 2.91
N VAL A 142 12.38 6.08 3.95
CA VAL A 142 11.83 6.58 5.21
C VAL A 142 11.51 8.07 5.13
N GLY A 143 10.51 8.51 5.90
CA GLY A 143 10.16 9.92 6.08
C GLY A 143 10.34 10.43 7.50
N ASN A 144 9.79 11.60 7.78
CA ASN A 144 9.90 12.26 9.08
C ASN A 144 9.06 11.59 10.18
N HIS A 145 7.95 10.92 9.85
CA HIS A 145 7.20 10.14 10.83
C HIS A 145 7.96 8.85 11.23
N ASP A 146 8.83 8.36 10.34
CA ASP A 146 9.62 7.14 10.54
C ASP A 146 10.84 7.38 11.42
N ILE A 147 11.67 8.36 11.06
CA ILE A 147 12.98 8.60 11.71
C ILE A 147 13.10 9.96 12.41
N GLY A 148 12.04 10.76 12.42
CA GLY A 148 12.03 12.12 12.95
C GLY A 148 12.43 13.19 11.93
N PHE A 149 12.28 14.46 12.31
CA PHE A 149 12.65 15.61 11.49
C PHE A 149 13.78 16.42 12.15
N HIS A 150 14.77 16.83 11.36
CA HIS A 150 15.93 17.63 11.78
C HIS A 150 16.61 17.07 13.04
N TYR A 151 16.51 17.77 14.17
CA TYR A 151 17.16 17.44 15.45
C TYR A 151 16.63 16.14 16.08
N LYS A 152 15.50 15.62 15.60
CA LYS A 152 14.93 14.36 16.10
C LYS A 152 15.52 13.13 15.41
N ILE A 153 16.27 13.29 14.33
CA ILE A 153 16.93 12.18 13.65
C ILE A 153 18.11 11.72 14.51
N THR A 154 18.07 10.47 14.96
CA THR A 154 19.15 9.87 15.75
C THR A 154 19.76 8.67 15.01
N PRO A 155 21.03 8.31 15.27
CA PRO A 155 21.64 7.12 14.67
C PRO A 155 20.85 5.83 14.93
N TYR A 156 20.21 5.73 16.10
CA TYR A 156 19.35 4.61 16.43
C TYR A 156 18.12 4.54 15.51
N LEU A 157 17.39 5.65 15.34
CA LEU A 157 16.20 5.69 14.49
C LEU A 157 16.52 5.42 13.03
N GLN A 158 17.65 5.92 12.52
CA GLN A 158 18.08 5.61 11.15
C GLN A 158 18.45 4.12 11.02
N LYS A 159 19.29 3.61 11.92
CA LYS A 159 19.89 2.27 11.79
C LYS A 159 18.83 1.16 11.79
N ARG A 160 17.79 1.28 12.62
CA ARG A 160 16.74 0.24 12.68
C ARG A 160 15.96 0.06 11.38
N PHE A 161 15.89 1.07 10.50
CA PHE A 161 15.29 0.91 9.17
C PHE A 161 16.28 0.37 8.14
N THR A 162 17.57 0.67 8.29
CA THR A 162 18.61 0.09 7.42
C THR A 162 18.80 -1.41 7.69
N ASP A 163 18.62 -1.83 8.94
CA ASP A 163 18.83 -3.21 9.40
C ASP A 163 17.57 -4.10 9.27
N ALA A 164 16.40 -3.52 9.02
CA ALA A 164 15.11 -4.22 8.87
C ALA A 164 14.90 -4.74 7.45
#